data_AF-A0A6B0Z9U3-F1
#
_entry.id   AF-A0A6B0Z9U3-F1
#
_cell.length_a   1.000
_cell.length_b   1.000
_cell.length_c   1.000
_cell.angle_alpha   90.00
_cell.angle_beta   90.00
_cell.angle_gamma   90.00
#
_symmetry.space_group_name_H-M   'P 1'
#
loop_
_entity.id
_entity.type
_entity.pdbx_description
1 polymer ?
#
loop_
_entity_poly.entity_id
_entity_poly.type
_entity_poly.pdbx_seq_one_letter_code
_entity_poly.pdbx_strand_id
1 'polypeptide(L)'
;MAKRNDWLGHETLDRMMNVIMGLAEELYVTRDRLQVMERVLESRGALDRDELDRWKPDEDQQEEILRDRDAFIQAILSRALDKPPGAPGADA
;
A
#
# COMPACT_ATOMS: atom_id res chain seq x y z
N MET A 1 -30.79 10.00 3.69
CA MET A 1 -29.61 10.77 3.22
C MET A 1 -28.48 10.50 4.19
N ALA A 2 -27.39 9.87 3.74
CA ALA A 2 -26.23 9.61 4.60
C ALA A 2 -25.63 10.95 5.04
N LYS A 3 -25.39 11.11 6.35
CA LYS A 3 -24.80 12.32 6.92
C LYS A 3 -23.42 12.51 6.30
N ARG A 4 -23.24 13.62 5.60
CA ARG A 4 -21.99 13.96 4.92
C ARG A 4 -20.93 14.18 6.02
N ASN A 5 -19.85 13.39 5.97
CA ASN A 5 -18.80 13.43 6.99
C ASN A 5 -17.98 14.71 6.80
N ASP A 6 -18.39 15.78 7.49
CA ASP A 6 -17.64 17.03 7.62
C ASP A 6 -16.81 16.97 8.93
N TRP A 7 -16.00 15.92 9.13
CA TRP A 7 -15.27 15.66 10.39
C TRP A 7 -14.07 16.60 10.56
N LEU A 8 -13.38 16.93 9.47
CA LEU A 8 -12.30 17.92 9.39
C LEU A 8 -12.77 19.30 8.90
N GLY A 9 -14.08 19.48 8.69
CA GLY A 9 -14.65 20.75 8.24
C GLY A 9 -14.32 21.10 6.77
N HIS A 10 -13.74 20.17 6.01
CA HIS A 10 -13.45 20.35 4.58
C HIS A 10 -13.63 19.03 3.83
N GLU A 11 -14.58 19.00 2.90
CA GLU A 11 -15.01 17.78 2.20
C GLU A 11 -13.86 17.03 1.50
N THR A 12 -12.90 17.75 0.91
CA THR A 12 -11.73 17.12 0.29
C THR A 12 -10.81 16.46 1.31
N LEU A 13 -10.63 17.08 2.49
CA LEU A 13 -9.80 16.51 3.55
C LEU A 13 -10.47 15.27 4.16
N ASP A 14 -11.78 15.32 4.37
CA ASP A 14 -12.55 14.17 4.86
C ASP A 14 -12.53 12.99 3.87
N ARG A 15 -12.62 13.26 2.56
CA ARG A 15 -12.44 12.24 1.53
C ARG A 15 -11.03 11.64 1.55
N MET A 16 -9.99 12.47 1.65
CA MET A 16 -8.60 11.99 1.75
C MET A 16 -8.40 11.13 2.99
N MET A 17 -8.97 11.52 4.14
CA MET A 17 -8.91 10.73 5.35
C MET A 17 -9.59 9.37 5.21
N ASN A 18 -10.76 9.30 4.57
CA ASN A 18 -11.42 8.02 4.32
C ASN A 18 -10.55 7.10 3.45
N VAL A 19 -9.88 7.64 2.42
CA VAL A 19 -8.94 6.87 1.59
C VAL A 19 -7.75 6.38 2.42
N ILE A 20 -7.15 7.23 3.25
CA ILE A 20 -6.03 6.85 4.13
C ILE A 20 -6.45 5.76 5.12
N MET A 21 -7.64 5.86 5.70
CA MET A 21 -8.17 4.85 6.62
C MET A 21 -8.40 3.52 5.92
N GLY A 22 -8.96 3.53 4.69
CA GLY A 22 -9.11 2.31 3.88
C GLY A 22 -7.75 1.68 3.54
N LEU A 23 -6.74 2.49 3.19
CA LEU A 23 -5.38 1.99 2.96
C LEU A 23 -4.74 1.41 4.23
N ALA A 24 -4.98 2.02 5.39
CA ALA A 24 -4.50 1.52 6.68
C ALA A 24 -5.13 0.17 7.03
N GLU A 25 -6.42 -0.02 6.73
CA GLU A 25 -7.13 -1.29 6.89
C GLU A 25 -6.53 -2.38 6.01
N GLU A 26 -6.36 -2.13 4.71
CA GLU A 26 -5.75 -3.08 3.78
C GLU A 26 -4.28 -3.40 4.15
N LEU A 27 -3.52 -2.41 4.64
CA LEU A 27 -2.18 -2.62 5.17
C LEU A 27 -2.20 -3.55 6.39
N TYR A 28 -3.16 -3.36 7.30
CA TYR A 28 -3.30 -4.24 8.47
C TYR A 28 -3.66 -5.67 8.06
N VAL A 29 -4.62 -5.85 7.14
CA VAL A 29 -4.98 -7.17 6.60
C VAL A 29 -3.78 -7.86 5.96
N THR A 30 -2.97 -7.12 5.20
CA THR A 30 -1.72 -7.63 4.62
C THR A 30 -0.72 -8.08 5.69
N ARG A 31 -0.52 -7.27 6.74
CA ARG A 31 0.36 -7.60 7.87
C ARG A 31 -0.13 -8.83 8.63
N ASP A 32 -1.42 -8.93 8.91
CA ASP A 32 -2.03 -10.09 9.55
C ASP A 32 -1.81 -11.36 8.70
N ARG A 33 -2.03 -11.25 7.39
CA ARG A 33 -1.81 -12.37 6.47
C ARG A 33 -0.36 -12.85 6.46
N LEU A 34 0.61 -11.93 6.46
CA LEU A 34 2.04 -12.27 6.56
C LEU A 34 2.36 -12.98 7.88
N GLN A 35 1.85 -12.48 9.00
CA GLN A 35 2.04 -13.13 10.31
C GLN A 35 1.45 -14.55 10.35
N VAL A 36 0.27 -14.75 9.75
CA VAL A 36 -0.31 -16.09 9.63
C VAL A 36 0.55 -16.98 8.74
N MET A 37 1.06 -16.48 7.61
CA MET A 37 1.96 -17.23 6.73
C MET A 37 3.24 -17.65 7.46
N GLU A 38 3.89 -16.74 8.19
CA GLU A 38 5.07 -17.05 9.00
C GLU A 38 4.79 -18.19 9.99
N ARG A 39 3.69 -18.10 10.76
CA ARG A 39 3.30 -19.14 11.73
C ARG A 39 3.03 -20.49 11.07
N VAL A 40 2.37 -20.48 9.90
CA VAL A 40 2.10 -21.72 9.15
C VAL A 40 3.41 -22.33 8.64
N LEU A 41 4.34 -21.54 8.11
CA LEU A 41 5.62 -22.03 7.61
C LEU A 41 6.52 -22.56 8.74
N GLU A 42 6.59 -21.83 9.86
CA GLU A 42 7.31 -22.24 11.06
C GLU A 42 6.75 -23.55 11.62
N SER A 43 5.43 -23.68 11.73
CA SER A 43 4.78 -24.92 12.21
C SER A 43 5.08 -26.14 11.34
N ARG A 44 5.49 -25.93 10.08
CA ARG A 44 5.88 -26.97 9.12
C ARG A 44 7.40 -27.17 9.06
N GLY A 45 8.18 -26.42 9.84
CA GLY A 45 9.63 -26.43 9.83
C GLY A 45 10.26 -25.89 8.54
N ALA A 46 9.50 -25.09 7.76
CA ALA A 46 9.94 -24.54 6.49
C ALA A 46 10.66 -23.18 6.63
N LEU A 47 10.58 -22.56 7.80
CA LEU A 47 11.11 -21.23 8.09
C LEU A 47 11.43 -21.13 9.59
N ASP A 48 12.56 -20.53 9.96
CA ASP A 48 12.79 -19.97 11.30
C ASP A 48 12.38 -18.49 11.28
N ARG A 49 11.44 -18.09 12.13
CA ARG A 49 10.98 -16.69 12.16
C ARG A 49 12.08 -15.72 12.56
N ASP A 50 13.04 -16.15 13.38
CA ASP A 50 14.17 -15.29 13.74
C ASP A 50 15.14 -15.10 12.56
N GLU A 51 15.11 -15.99 11.56
CA GLU A 51 15.89 -15.82 10.33
C GLU A 51 15.37 -14.63 9.52
N LEU A 52 14.04 -14.42 9.45
CA LEU A 52 13.47 -13.25 8.77
C LEU A 52 13.94 -11.93 9.36
N ASP A 53 14.00 -11.83 10.69
CA ASP A 53 14.42 -10.61 11.39
C ASP A 53 15.93 -10.32 11.20
N ARG A 54 16.73 -11.36 11.01
CA ARG A 54 18.18 -11.24 10.78
C ARG A 54 18.54 -11.16 9.31
N TRP A 55 17.62 -11.54 8.42
CA TRP A 55 17.87 -11.62 7.01
C TRP A 55 18.26 -10.26 6.44
N LYS A 56 19.29 -10.26 5.61
CA LYS A 56 19.74 -9.09 4.88
C LYS A 56 19.97 -9.50 3.44
N PRO A 57 19.51 -8.70 2.47
CA PRO A 57 19.82 -8.96 1.08
C PRO A 57 21.33 -8.81 0.84
N ASP A 58 21.86 -9.62 -0.06
CA ASP A 58 23.13 -9.33 -0.72
C ASP A 58 22.98 -8.19 -1.74
N GLU A 59 24.06 -7.83 -2.42
CA GLU A 59 24.07 -6.71 -3.38
C GLU A 59 23.08 -6.93 -4.53
N ASP A 60 23.05 -8.14 -5.12
CA ASP A 60 22.18 -8.48 -6.24
C ASP A 60 20.70 -8.46 -5.80
N GLN A 61 20.39 -9.07 -4.65
CA GLN A 61 19.05 -9.08 -4.07
C GLN A 61 18.58 -7.67 -3.71
N GLN A 62 19.47 -6.82 -3.21
CA GLN A 62 19.15 -5.45 -2.87
C GLN A 62 18.79 -4.64 -4.13
N GLU A 63 19.50 -4.84 -5.24
CA GLU A 63 19.16 -4.22 -6.52
C GLU A 63 17.80 -4.67 -7.05
N GLU A 64 17.48 -5.97 -6.94
CA GLU A 64 16.17 -6.51 -7.31
C GLU A 64 15.04 -5.87 -6.49
N ILE A 65 15.19 -5.81 -5.16
CA ILE A 65 14.22 -5.18 -4.26
C ILE A 65 13.98 -3.71 -4.61
N LEU A 66 15.06 -2.97 -4.91
CA LEU A 66 14.94 -1.56 -5.30
C LEU A 66 14.21 -1.41 -6.63
N ARG A 67 14.51 -2.26 -7.61
CA ARG A 67 13.84 -2.27 -8.92
C ARG A 67 12.34 -2.55 -8.78
N ASP A 68 11.98 -3.54 -7.99
CA ASP A 68 10.57 -3.89 -7.73
C ASP A 68 9.84 -2.76 -7.00
N ARG A 69 10.47 -2.15 -5.99
CA ARG A 69 9.93 -0.98 -5.30
C ARG A 69 9.69 0.18 -6.25
N ASP A 70 10.66 0.50 -7.11
CA ASP A 70 10.56 1.61 -8.04
C ASP A 70 9.48 1.36 -9.10
N ALA A 71 9.34 0.13 -9.60
CA ALA A 71 8.26 -0.28 -10.50
C ALA A 71 6.89 -0.12 -9.83
N PHE A 72 6.75 -0.51 -8.57
CA PHE A 72 5.53 -0.35 -7.80
C PHE A 72 5.16 1.13 -7.59
N ILE A 73 6.13 1.97 -7.21
CA ILE A 73 5.93 3.42 -7.05
C ILE A 73 5.51 4.04 -8.38
N GLN A 74 6.18 3.71 -9.49
CA GLN A 74 5.80 4.21 -10.81
C GLN A 74 4.37 3.82 -11.18
N ALA A 75 3.96 2.57 -10.92
CA ALA A 75 2.60 2.12 -11.20
C ALA A 75 1.54 2.92 -10.41
N ILE A 76 1.83 3.31 -9.17
CA ILE A 76 0.94 4.18 -8.38
C ILE A 76 0.91 5.60 -8.95
N LEU A 77 2.07 6.19 -9.20
CA LEU A 77 2.18 7.57 -9.67
C LEU A 77 1.50 7.75 -11.03
N SER A 78 1.69 6.82 -11.97
CA SER A 78 1.03 6.87 -13.29
C SER A 78 -0.49 6.91 -13.14
N ARG A 79 -1.06 6.06 -12.29
CA ARG A 79 -2.51 6.05 -12.03
C ARG A 79 -3.02 7.34 -11.37
N ALA A 80 -2.18 8.00 -10.56
CA ALA A 80 -2.53 9.25 -9.90
C ALA A 80 -2.40 10.47 -10.81
N LEU A 81 -1.47 10.43 -11.78
CA LEU A 81 -1.19 11.51 -12.72
C LEU A 81 -1.99 11.40 -14.03
N ASP A 82 -2.53 10.22 -14.34
CA ASP A 82 -3.46 10.03 -15.46
C ASP A 82 -4.67 10.94 -15.29
N LYS A 83 -4.80 11.93 -16.20
CA LYS A 83 -5.94 12.86 -16.23
C LYS A 83 -7.22 12.04 -16.41
N PRO A 84 -8.23 12.16 -15.51
CA PRO A 84 -9.48 11.46 -15.71
C PRO A 84 -10.13 11.92 -17.03
N PRO A 85 -10.66 11.00 -17.85
CA PRO A 85 -11.38 11.38 -19.06
C PRO A 85 -12.60 12.21 -18.68
N GLY A 86 -12.60 13.50 -19.08
CA GLY A 86 -13.75 14.39 -18.93
C GLY A 86 -13.60 15.57 -17.96
N ALA A 87 -12.40 16.05 -17.63
CA ALA A 87 -12.28 17.36 -16.97
C ALA A 87 -12.82 18.48 -17.91
N PRO A 88 -13.93 19.16 -17.57
CA PRO A 88 -14.46 20.22 -18.42
C PRO A 88 -13.57 21.46 -18.31
N GLY A 89 -13.16 22.01 -19.46
CA GLY A 89 -12.57 23.35 -19.55
C GLY A 89 -11.12 23.44 -20.03
N ALA A 90 -10.67 22.60 -20.98
CA ALA A 90 -9.37 22.77 -21.63
C ALA A 90 -9.42 23.34 -23.06
N ASP A 91 -10.61 23.71 -23.55
CA ASP A 91 -10.78 24.43 -24.81
C ASP A 91 -11.63 25.68 -24.56
N ALA A 92 -10.98 26.76 -24.16
CA ALA A 92 -11.51 28.12 -24.20
C ALA A 92 -10.37 29.08 -24.56
#